data_AF-A0A2S8PBC9-F1
#
_entry.id   AF-A0A2S8PBC9-F1
#
_cell.length_a   1.000
_cell.length_b   1.000
_cell.length_c   1.000
_cell.angle_alpha   90.00
_cell.angle_beta   90.00
_cell.angle_gamma   90.00
#
_symmetry.space_group_name_H-M   'P 1'
#
loop_
_entity.id
_entity.type
_entity.pdbx_description
1 polymer ?
#
loop_
_entity_poly.entity_id
_entity_poly.type
_entity_poly.pdbx_seq_one_letter_code
_entity_poly.pdbx_strand_id
1 'polypeptide(L)'
;MIRPIMCVVLLAAVLLTTGCWDRTEINDLAFDMGTAFDLTEKGELQASIQIALPQQAGMIGGNSQKDKFFVLTASGKNHIALQKQLQKKLSRQLFTSHRGVIFISERLARRGLDDVLDVFTHDPHNRLRTYIMVVKDQDAKNIVQVRYPFEEGPSEAVREAESMGGQLSVTLRDFFIAASSEGANPVTAVIHPEIPDGKIEREMFRFTGAAVFKGLKLAGFLNEKETDGLLWLTGRMGHSRITAALPEGYGNVGMVLIGAQRKITFMGSGGKVKFNVLLTGEGDLFENNSRLDVSNMQNLRIAQKALEKEVEKQVRDCLFKIQKQYKSDVAGFGGVLYRSHPRKWKQIKNKWDKVFPEAEITVAVKLNLRDTGVAGPPLQLKEKEIVN
;
A
#
# COMPACT_ATOMS: atom_id res chain seq x y z
N MET A 1 -56.79 -45.56 7.21
CA MET A 1 -55.60 -45.15 8.00
C MET A 1 -54.58 -44.29 7.23
N ILE A 2 -54.63 -44.21 5.89
CA ILE A 2 -53.64 -43.44 5.11
C ILE A 2 -53.80 -41.91 5.27
N ARG A 3 -55.05 -41.40 5.35
CA ARG A 3 -55.34 -39.97 5.56
C ARG A 3 -54.74 -39.37 6.85
N PRO A 4 -54.89 -39.97 8.06
CA PRO A 4 -54.28 -39.42 9.27
C PRO A 4 -52.76 -39.50 9.26
N ILE A 5 -52.17 -40.56 8.68
CA ILE A 5 -50.70 -40.69 8.54
C ILE A 5 -50.16 -39.61 7.60
N MET A 6 -50.83 -39.36 6.48
CA MET A 6 -50.46 -38.30 5.55
C MET A 6 -50.55 -36.91 6.19
N CYS A 7 -51.58 -36.65 7.01
CA CYS A 7 -51.69 -35.39 7.77
C CYS A 7 -50.56 -35.25 8.79
N VAL A 8 -50.18 -36.31 9.50
CA VAL A 8 -49.06 -36.29 10.46
C VAL A 8 -47.72 -36.05 9.75
N VAL A 9 -47.50 -36.66 8.58
CA VAL A 9 -46.29 -36.45 7.77
C VAL A 9 -46.22 -35.02 7.23
N LEU A 10 -47.35 -34.45 6.77
CA LEU A 10 -47.44 -33.05 6.35
C LEU A 10 -47.18 -32.08 7.52
N LEU A 11 -47.72 -32.37 8.71
CA LEU A 11 -47.49 -31.56 9.90
C LEU A 11 -46.02 -31.59 10.35
N ALA A 12 -45.38 -32.77 10.28
CA ALA A 12 -43.97 -32.95 10.60
C ALA A 12 -43.07 -32.22 9.58
N ALA A 13 -43.44 -32.23 8.30
CA ALA A 13 -42.73 -31.49 7.26
C ALA A 13 -42.79 -29.96 7.51
N VAL A 14 -43.93 -29.42 7.95
CA VAL A 14 -44.05 -27.98 8.28
C VAL A 14 -43.16 -27.59 9.45
N LEU A 15 -43.07 -28.43 10.49
CA LEU A 15 -42.20 -28.18 11.65
C LEU A 15 -40.70 -28.19 11.29
N LEU A 16 -40.32 -29.02 10.31
CA LEU A 16 -38.95 -29.10 9.78
C LEU A 16 -38.59 -27.94 8.82
N THR A 17 -39.56 -27.10 8.42
CA THR A 17 -39.34 -25.93 7.55
C THR A 17 -39.24 -24.60 8.30
N THR A 18 -39.04 -24.60 9.62
CA THR A 18 -38.81 -23.39 10.44
C THR A 18 -37.40 -22.81 10.21
N GLY A 19 -37.17 -22.25 9.02
CA GLY A 19 -35.85 -21.86 8.49
C GLY A 19 -35.38 -20.42 8.77
N CYS A 20 -35.85 -19.75 9.83
CA CYS A 20 -35.47 -18.36 10.12
C CYS A 20 -34.67 -18.18 11.41
N TRP A 21 -34.05 -19.24 11.95
CA TRP A 21 -33.34 -19.14 13.23
C TRP A 21 -31.97 -18.43 13.14
N ASP A 22 -31.39 -18.32 11.94
CA ASP A 22 -30.07 -17.72 11.71
C ASP A 22 -30.14 -16.40 10.93
N ARG A 23 -31.22 -15.63 11.11
CA ARG A 23 -31.38 -14.34 10.46
C ARG A 23 -30.55 -13.28 11.18
N THR A 24 -29.59 -12.70 10.48
CA THR A 24 -28.91 -11.45 10.89
C THR A 24 -29.40 -10.31 10.01
N GLU A 25 -30.04 -9.29 10.60
CA GLU A 25 -30.50 -8.13 9.83
C GLU A 25 -29.43 -7.06 9.72
N ILE A 26 -29.43 -6.31 8.61
CA ILE A 26 -28.52 -5.15 8.40
C ILE A 26 -28.62 -4.13 9.54
N ASN A 27 -29.82 -3.94 10.10
CA ASN A 27 -30.06 -3.00 11.19
C ASN A 27 -29.44 -3.45 12.53
N ASP A 28 -29.11 -4.73 12.65
CA ASP A 28 -28.47 -5.30 13.84
C ASP A 28 -26.94 -5.28 13.75
N LEU A 29 -26.39 -4.82 12.61
CA LEU A 29 -24.95 -4.80 12.36
C LEU A 29 -24.34 -3.41 12.56
N ALA A 30 -23.17 -3.39 13.20
CA ALA A 30 -22.25 -2.26 13.23
C ALA A 30 -21.11 -2.52 12.23
N PHE A 31 -21.17 -1.85 11.08
CA PHE A 31 -20.20 -2.03 10.00
C PHE A 31 -18.88 -1.37 10.34
N ASP A 32 -17.84 -2.18 10.56
CA ASP A 32 -16.47 -1.72 10.70
C ASP A 32 -15.89 -1.42 9.32
N MET A 33 -15.65 -0.14 9.05
CA MET A 33 -15.09 0.34 7.78
C MET A 33 -13.55 0.31 7.80
N GLY A 34 -12.94 0.46 8.98
CA GLY A 34 -11.50 0.52 9.16
C GLY A 34 -11.11 0.39 10.61
N THR A 35 -9.98 -0.28 10.85
CA THR A 35 -9.47 -0.51 12.19
C THR A 35 -8.06 0.02 12.33
N ALA A 36 -7.81 0.80 13.37
CA ALA A 36 -6.48 1.15 13.82
C ALA A 36 -6.06 0.22 14.95
N PHE A 37 -4.83 -0.31 14.90
CA PHE A 37 -4.20 -1.01 16.00
C PHE A 37 -3.02 -0.22 16.55
N ASP A 38 -3.01 -0.13 17.87
CA ASP A 38 -2.04 0.60 18.65
C ASP A 38 -1.49 -0.22 19.81
N LEU A 39 -0.38 0.26 20.37
CA LEU A 39 0.21 -0.29 21.58
C LEU A 39 0.03 0.72 22.72
N THR A 40 -0.77 0.36 23.72
CA THR A 40 -0.92 1.16 24.95
C THR A 40 0.41 1.31 25.69
N GLU A 41 0.51 2.30 26.58
CA GLU A 41 1.68 2.48 27.46
C GLU A 41 1.99 1.24 28.31
N LYS A 42 0.96 0.44 28.64
CA LYS A 42 1.09 -0.81 29.40
C LYS A 42 1.50 -2.01 28.54
N GLY A 43 1.71 -1.82 27.24
CA GLY A 43 2.07 -2.89 26.30
C GLY A 43 0.89 -3.77 25.83
N GLU A 44 -0.34 -3.43 26.20
CA GLU A 44 -1.54 -4.11 25.70
C GLU A 44 -1.91 -3.62 24.29
N LEU A 45 -2.54 -4.49 23.51
CA LEU A 45 -3.09 -4.15 22.21
C LEU A 45 -4.31 -3.27 22.39
N GLN A 46 -4.36 -2.16 21.65
CA GLN A 46 -5.52 -1.29 21.54
C GLN A 46 -6.03 -1.33 20.11
N ALA A 47 -7.35 -1.27 19.95
CA ALA A 47 -7.98 -1.10 18.65
C ALA A 47 -9.00 0.03 18.69
N SER A 48 -9.00 0.81 17.63
CA SER A 48 -9.99 1.85 17.34
C SER A 48 -10.68 1.52 16.03
N ILE A 49 -11.98 1.23 16.09
CA ILE A 49 -12.78 0.82 14.93
C ILE A 49 -13.64 1.98 14.46
N GLN A 50 -13.65 2.21 13.16
CA GLN A 50 -14.48 3.21 12.48
C GLN A 50 -15.81 2.56 12.11
N ILE A 51 -16.89 2.94 12.79
CA ILE A 51 -18.22 2.38 12.58
C ILE A 51 -19.05 3.35 11.75
N ALA A 52 -19.56 2.88 10.60
CA ALA A 52 -20.44 3.68 9.75
C ALA A 52 -21.77 3.99 10.45
N LEU A 53 -22.24 5.23 10.32
CA LEU A 53 -23.57 5.64 10.77
C LEU A 53 -24.53 5.57 9.58
N PRO A 54 -25.67 4.87 9.69
CA PRO A 54 -26.68 4.85 8.64
C PRO A 54 -27.18 6.27 8.37
N GLN A 55 -27.00 6.75 7.14
CA GLN A 55 -27.62 8.00 6.73
C GLN A 55 -29.10 7.74 6.41
N GLN A 56 -30.01 8.48 7.04
CA GLN A 56 -31.42 8.46 6.65
C GLN A 56 -31.57 9.19 5.31
N ALA A 57 -31.93 8.45 4.27
CA ALA A 57 -32.37 9.04 3.01
C ALA A 57 -33.62 9.90 3.26
N GLY A 58 -33.56 11.21 2.95
CA GLY A 58 -34.74 12.07 2.90
C GLY A 58 -34.75 13.35 3.76
N MET A 59 -33.71 13.67 4.54
CA MET A 59 -33.66 14.97 5.24
C MET A 59 -32.90 16.03 4.43
N ILE A 60 -33.54 16.55 3.38
CA ILE A 60 -33.13 17.81 2.74
C ILE A 60 -33.71 18.94 3.60
N GLY A 61 -32.97 19.38 4.62
CA GLY A 61 -33.43 20.47 5.49
C GLY A 61 -32.83 20.41 6.89
N GLY A 62 -31.57 20.83 7.02
CA GLY A 62 -30.90 20.98 8.31
C GLY A 62 -29.41 21.17 8.11
N ASN A 63 -28.92 22.39 8.33
CA ASN A 63 -27.53 22.81 8.07
C ASN A 63 -26.52 22.27 9.10
N SER A 64 -26.73 21.04 9.59
CA SER A 64 -25.80 20.34 10.49
C SER A 64 -25.20 19.18 9.72
N GLN A 65 -23.90 19.27 9.42
CA GLN A 65 -23.09 18.18 8.89
C GLN A 65 -23.16 17.02 9.89
N LYS A 66 -24.10 16.09 9.69
CA LYS A 66 -24.23 14.90 10.54
C LYS A 66 -22.97 14.06 10.40
N ASP A 67 -22.49 13.54 11.52
CA ASP A 67 -21.35 12.64 11.53
C ASP A 67 -21.66 11.40 10.70
N LYS A 68 -20.77 11.07 9.75
CA LYS A 68 -20.89 9.92 8.84
C LYS A 68 -20.45 8.61 9.49
N PHE A 69 -19.65 8.71 10.54
CA PHE A 69 -19.11 7.58 11.31
C PHE A 69 -18.84 8.02 12.75
N PHE A 70 -18.64 7.04 13.64
CA PHE A 70 -18.02 7.27 14.94
C PHE A 70 -16.90 6.27 15.17
N VAL A 71 -15.98 6.60 16.09
CA VAL A 71 -14.84 5.73 16.43
C VAL A 71 -15.01 5.16 17.82
N LEU A 72 -14.97 3.83 17.92
CA LEU A 72 -15.00 3.12 19.18
C LEU A 72 -13.62 2.55 19.50
N THR A 73 -13.12 2.78 20.72
CA THR A 73 -11.80 2.29 21.15
C THR A 73 -11.92 1.31 22.31
N ALA A 74 -11.13 0.23 22.28
CA ALA A 74 -10.95 -0.67 23.42
C ALA A 74 -9.53 -1.22 23.45
N SER A 75 -9.12 -1.74 24.61
CA SER A 75 -7.84 -2.43 24.80
C SER A 75 -8.07 -3.85 25.29
N GLY A 76 -7.14 -4.75 25.01
CA GLY A 76 -7.17 -6.11 25.49
C GLY A 76 -5.82 -6.82 25.33
N LYS A 77 -5.59 -7.84 26.16
CA LYS A 77 -4.37 -8.66 26.10
C LYS A 77 -4.22 -9.48 24.82
N ASN A 78 -5.32 -9.72 24.10
CA ASN A 78 -5.38 -10.41 22.81
C ASN A 78 -6.64 -9.98 22.05
N HIS A 79 -6.78 -10.43 20.80
CA HIS A 79 -7.91 -10.04 19.95
C HIS A 79 -9.28 -10.45 20.49
N ILE A 80 -9.42 -11.64 21.06
CA ILE A 80 -10.71 -12.08 21.62
C ILE A 80 -11.13 -11.19 22.81
N ALA A 81 -10.19 -10.84 23.69
CA ALA A 81 -10.46 -9.92 24.79
C ALA A 81 -10.82 -8.53 24.27
N LEU A 82 -10.09 -8.04 23.26
CA LEU A 82 -10.34 -6.78 22.58
C LEU A 82 -11.75 -6.73 21.96
N GLN A 83 -12.11 -7.73 21.15
CA GLN A 83 -13.42 -7.83 20.49
C GLN A 83 -14.55 -7.90 21.53
N LYS A 84 -14.37 -8.65 22.62
CA LYS A 84 -15.33 -8.68 23.74
C LYS A 84 -15.53 -7.30 24.36
N GLN A 85 -14.48 -6.51 24.53
CA GLN A 85 -14.59 -5.14 25.06
C GLN A 85 -15.25 -4.17 24.08
N LEU A 86 -14.98 -4.32 22.77
CA LEU A 86 -15.67 -3.55 21.73
C LEU A 86 -17.17 -3.88 21.71
N GLN A 87 -17.52 -5.17 21.68
CA GLN A 87 -18.91 -5.63 21.62
C GLN A 87 -19.74 -5.18 22.84
N LYS A 88 -19.15 -5.11 24.04
CA LYS A 88 -19.82 -4.60 25.25
C LYS A 88 -20.25 -3.13 25.16
N LYS A 89 -19.62 -2.35 24.27
CA LYS A 89 -19.94 -0.94 24.05
C LYS A 89 -20.92 -0.73 22.89
N LEU A 90 -21.28 -1.80 22.17
CA LEU A 90 -22.17 -1.75 21.01
C LEU A 90 -23.50 -2.42 21.34
N SER A 91 -24.59 -1.78 20.93
CA SER A 91 -25.93 -2.40 20.91
C SER A 91 -26.13 -3.31 19.69
N ARG A 92 -25.24 -3.22 18.69
CA ARG A 92 -25.26 -4.00 17.45
C ARG A 92 -24.10 -4.98 17.39
N GLN A 93 -24.25 -6.05 16.63
CA GLN A 93 -23.17 -7.01 16.39
C GLN A 93 -22.08 -6.37 15.51
N LEU A 94 -20.84 -6.44 15.96
CA LEU A 94 -19.71 -5.94 15.17
C LEU A 94 -19.54 -6.77 13.90
N PHE A 95 -19.56 -6.10 12.74
CA PHE A 95 -19.41 -6.72 11.44
C PHE A 95 -18.12 -6.26 10.75
N THR A 96 -17.12 -7.13 10.75
CA THR A 96 -15.76 -6.84 10.27
C THR A 96 -15.57 -7.12 8.78
N SER A 97 -16.51 -7.83 8.14
CA SER A 97 -16.38 -8.21 6.74
C SER A 97 -16.45 -7.03 5.78
N HIS A 98 -16.89 -5.85 6.20
CA HIS A 98 -16.88 -4.64 5.36
C HIS A 98 -15.60 -3.80 5.51
N ARG A 99 -14.63 -4.25 6.32
CA ARG A 99 -13.41 -3.49 6.60
C ARG A 99 -12.58 -3.28 5.33
N GLY A 100 -12.37 -2.02 4.97
CA GLY A 100 -11.57 -1.62 3.82
C GLY A 100 -10.07 -1.53 4.13
N VAL A 101 -9.70 -1.11 5.35
CA VAL A 101 -8.31 -0.83 5.72
C VAL A 101 -7.99 -1.16 7.17
N ILE A 102 -6.74 -1.50 7.42
CA ILE A 102 -6.12 -1.66 8.73
C ILE A 102 -4.93 -0.70 8.84
N PHE A 103 -4.96 0.17 9.85
CA PHE A 103 -3.87 1.07 10.19
C PHE A 103 -3.11 0.53 11.39
N ILE A 104 -1.80 0.52 11.32
CA ILE A 104 -0.92 -0.02 12.37
C ILE A 104 0.02 1.09 12.81
N SER A 105 0.09 1.43 14.10
CA SER A 105 1.10 2.41 14.51
C SER A 105 2.50 1.84 14.40
N GLU A 106 3.45 2.73 14.14
CA GLU A 106 4.86 2.40 14.09
C GLU A 106 5.34 1.65 15.34
N ARG A 107 4.89 2.06 16.54
CA ARG A 107 5.27 1.41 17.81
C ARG A 107 4.89 -0.07 17.82
N LEU A 108 3.67 -0.39 17.36
CA LEU A 108 3.19 -1.76 17.24
C LEU A 108 3.93 -2.52 16.13
N ALA A 109 4.14 -1.89 14.97
CA ALA A 109 4.87 -2.49 13.85
C ALA A 109 6.33 -2.84 14.21
N ARG A 110 6.99 -2.02 15.03
CA ARG A 110 8.34 -2.29 15.55
C ARG A 110 8.36 -3.43 16.59
N ARG A 111 7.33 -3.54 17.43
CA ARG A 111 7.17 -4.67 18.36
C ARG A 111 7.05 -5.99 17.60
N GLY A 112 6.24 -5.99 16.54
CA GLY A 112 5.93 -7.13 15.69
C GLY A 112 4.43 -7.33 15.56
N LEU A 113 4.03 -7.89 14.41
CA LEU A 113 2.63 -8.01 14.00
C LEU A 113 2.06 -9.43 14.17
N ASP A 114 2.80 -10.36 14.75
CA ASP A 114 2.42 -11.76 14.89
C ASP A 114 1.01 -11.92 15.51
N ASP A 115 0.79 -11.32 16.69
CA ASP A 115 -0.50 -11.39 17.42
C ASP A 115 -1.66 -10.71 16.68
N VAL A 116 -1.37 -9.68 15.88
CA VAL A 116 -2.37 -8.90 15.16
C VAL A 116 -2.80 -9.64 13.91
N LEU A 117 -1.84 -10.25 13.22
CA LEU A 117 -2.03 -10.92 11.95
C LEU A 117 -2.64 -12.31 12.08
N ASP A 118 -2.41 -13.01 13.19
CA ASP A 118 -2.98 -14.33 13.47
C ASP A 118 -4.52 -14.37 13.36
N VAL A 119 -5.18 -13.29 13.75
CA VAL A 119 -6.65 -13.18 13.68
C VAL A 119 -7.13 -13.17 12.24
N PHE A 120 -6.44 -12.43 11.38
CA PHE A 120 -6.85 -12.25 9.99
C PHE A 120 -6.66 -13.50 9.14
N THR A 121 -5.86 -14.48 9.62
CA THR A 121 -5.70 -15.78 8.96
C THR A 121 -6.72 -16.82 9.45
N HIS A 122 -7.27 -16.66 10.66
CA HIS A 122 -8.19 -17.64 11.26
C HIS A 122 -9.68 -17.28 11.15
N ASP A 123 -10.04 -16.00 11.18
CA ASP A 123 -11.45 -15.59 11.08
C ASP A 123 -11.86 -15.34 9.62
N PRO A 124 -12.76 -16.18 9.05
CA PRO A 124 -13.16 -16.12 7.64
C PRO A 124 -13.95 -14.86 7.28
N HIS A 125 -14.41 -14.07 8.26
CA HIS A 125 -15.07 -12.79 8.00
C HIS A 125 -14.09 -11.73 7.50
N ASN A 126 -12.78 -11.87 7.76
CA ASN A 126 -11.80 -10.92 7.30
C ASN A 126 -11.52 -11.10 5.80
N ARG A 127 -11.66 -10.01 5.05
CA ARG A 127 -11.36 -10.01 3.62
C ARG A 127 -9.85 -9.89 3.42
N LEU A 128 -9.25 -10.84 2.71
CA LEU A 128 -7.83 -10.76 2.35
C LEU A 128 -7.50 -9.57 1.41
N ARG A 129 -8.51 -8.93 0.81
CA ARG A 129 -8.36 -7.69 0.03
C ARG A 129 -8.37 -6.41 0.87
N THR A 130 -8.55 -6.50 2.19
CA THR A 130 -8.41 -5.34 3.09
C THR A 130 -6.98 -4.80 3.01
N TYR A 131 -6.83 -3.49 2.91
CA TYR A 131 -5.53 -2.83 2.86
C TYR A 131 -4.88 -2.80 4.25
N ILE A 132 -3.55 -2.82 4.30
CA ILE A 132 -2.76 -2.66 5.53
C ILE A 132 -1.71 -1.56 5.34
N MET A 133 -1.58 -0.69 6.34
CA MET A 133 -0.68 0.47 6.30
C MET A 133 -0.06 0.75 7.66
N VAL A 134 1.12 1.38 7.65
CA VAL A 134 1.79 1.85 8.87
C VAL A 134 1.59 3.35 9.03
N VAL A 135 1.20 3.76 10.23
CA VAL A 135 1.13 5.16 10.68
C VAL A 135 2.45 5.51 11.33
N LYS A 136 3.17 6.46 10.74
CA LYS A 136 4.49 6.87 11.21
C LYS A 136 4.39 7.95 12.30
N ASP A 137 5.23 7.85 13.32
CA ASP A 137 5.41 8.84 14.39
C ASP A 137 4.13 9.25 15.16
N GLN A 138 3.03 8.50 15.02
CA GLN A 138 1.72 8.78 15.62
C GLN A 138 0.95 7.49 15.95
N ASP A 139 -0.04 7.61 16.84
CA ASP A 139 -0.99 6.52 17.11
C ASP A 139 -1.95 6.36 15.92
N ALA A 140 -2.22 5.12 15.52
CA ALA A 140 -3.06 4.82 14.36
C ALA A 140 -4.52 5.25 14.57
N LYS A 141 -4.97 5.29 15.84
CA LYS A 141 -6.26 5.85 16.23
C LYS A 141 -6.51 7.25 15.66
N ASN A 142 -5.48 8.09 15.56
CA ASN A 142 -5.63 9.45 15.05
C ASN A 142 -6.07 9.45 13.58
N ILE A 143 -5.64 8.46 12.79
CA ILE A 143 -6.02 8.33 11.38
C ILE A 143 -7.48 7.94 11.21
N VAL A 144 -7.99 6.97 11.98
CA VAL A 144 -9.39 6.51 11.85
C VAL A 144 -10.42 7.55 12.31
N GLN A 145 -9.97 8.61 12.97
CA GLN A 145 -10.81 9.75 13.41
C GLN A 145 -10.86 10.89 12.38
N VAL A 146 -9.99 10.87 11.38
CA VAL A 146 -9.89 11.93 10.37
C VAL A 146 -11.19 12.07 9.58
N ARG A 147 -11.69 13.31 9.43
CA ARG A 147 -12.89 13.61 8.66
C ARG A 147 -12.50 14.08 7.26
N TYR A 148 -12.74 13.24 6.26
CA TYR A 148 -12.52 13.60 4.86
C TYR A 148 -13.69 14.44 4.32
N PRO A 149 -13.42 15.49 3.52
CA PRO A 149 -14.47 16.35 2.98
C PRO A 149 -15.31 15.65 1.90
N PHE A 150 -14.69 14.81 1.07
CA PHE A 150 -15.34 14.16 -0.07
C PHE A 150 -15.83 12.74 0.26
N GLU A 151 -15.18 12.07 1.20
CA GLU A 151 -15.41 10.65 1.46
C GLU A 151 -16.24 10.38 2.72
N GLU A 152 -16.74 9.16 2.86
CA GLU A 152 -17.46 8.73 4.07
C GLU A 152 -16.55 8.52 5.29
N GLY A 153 -15.24 8.43 5.07
CA GLY A 153 -14.23 8.39 6.11
C GLY A 153 -12.85 8.00 5.55
N PRO A 154 -11.83 7.89 6.42
CA PRO A 154 -10.44 7.66 6.02
C PRO A 154 -10.27 6.32 5.29
N SER A 155 -11.08 5.32 5.65
CA SER A 155 -11.10 4.02 4.99
C SER A 155 -11.50 4.08 3.51
N GLU A 156 -12.47 4.95 3.18
CA GLU A 156 -12.91 5.15 1.80
C GLU A 156 -11.94 6.03 1.04
N ALA A 157 -11.35 7.05 1.69
CA ALA A 157 -10.28 7.85 1.11
C ALA A 157 -9.07 7.03 0.68
N VAL A 158 -8.67 6.01 1.45
CA VAL A 158 -7.65 5.05 1.02
C VAL A 158 -8.08 4.29 -0.24
N ARG A 159 -9.33 3.81 -0.28
CA ARG A 159 -9.84 3.03 -1.42
C ARG A 159 -9.87 3.86 -2.70
N GLU A 160 -10.33 5.11 -2.62
CA GLU A 160 -10.39 6.01 -3.78
C GLU A 160 -9.00 6.50 -4.20
N ALA A 161 -8.08 6.75 -3.27
CA ALA A 161 -6.69 7.05 -3.62
C ALA A 161 -6.04 5.92 -4.44
N GLU A 162 -6.31 4.67 -4.09
CA GLU A 162 -5.81 3.50 -4.84
C GLU A 162 -6.56 3.29 -6.17
N SER A 163 -7.87 3.56 -6.22
CA SER A 163 -8.66 3.45 -7.46
C SER A 163 -8.15 4.42 -8.54
N MET A 164 -7.68 5.60 -8.13
CA MET A 164 -7.08 6.62 -9.00
C MET A 164 -5.62 6.34 -9.41
N GLY A 165 -5.11 5.14 -9.13
CA GLY A 165 -3.76 4.72 -9.51
C GLY A 165 -2.70 4.90 -8.42
N GLY A 166 -3.11 5.08 -7.15
CA GLY A 166 -2.22 4.84 -6.02
C GLY A 166 -1.64 3.43 -6.12
N GLN A 167 -0.31 3.30 -6.09
CA GLN A 167 0.38 2.01 -6.25
C GLN A 167 0.99 1.52 -4.94
N LEU A 168 0.73 2.24 -3.85
CA LEU A 168 1.44 2.09 -2.59
C LEU A 168 0.73 1.12 -1.65
N SER A 169 -0.60 1.01 -1.73
CA SER A 169 -1.34 0.18 -0.78
C SER A 169 -1.06 -1.29 -1.01
N VAL A 170 -1.04 -2.03 0.09
CA VAL A 170 -0.78 -3.47 0.11
C VAL A 170 -1.97 -4.12 0.77
N THR A 171 -2.50 -5.17 0.15
CA THR A 171 -3.59 -5.94 0.76
C THR A 171 -3.03 -6.91 1.79
N LEU A 172 -3.85 -7.35 2.75
CA LEU A 172 -3.48 -8.44 3.66
C LEU A 172 -3.00 -9.68 2.91
N ARG A 173 -3.64 -10.02 1.77
CA ARG A 173 -3.22 -11.11 0.90
C ARG A 173 -1.78 -10.95 0.45
N ASP A 174 -1.45 -9.79 -0.12
CA ASP A 174 -0.11 -9.54 -0.67
C ASP A 174 0.94 -9.52 0.44
N PHE A 175 0.59 -8.95 1.60
CA PHE A 175 1.42 -8.96 2.78
C PHE A 175 1.71 -10.40 3.25
N PHE A 176 0.68 -11.26 3.35
CA PHE A 176 0.84 -12.66 3.74
C PHE A 176 1.63 -13.48 2.72
N ILE A 177 1.41 -13.26 1.43
CA ILE A 177 2.20 -13.89 0.38
C ILE A 177 3.67 -13.50 0.55
N ALA A 178 3.98 -12.22 0.75
CA ALA A 178 5.35 -11.77 0.94
C ALA A 178 5.98 -12.34 2.23
N ALA A 179 5.21 -12.38 3.33
CA ALA A 179 5.67 -12.88 4.63
C ALA A 179 5.96 -14.39 4.62
N SER A 180 5.24 -15.16 3.81
CA SER A 180 5.40 -16.61 3.68
C SER A 180 6.28 -17.04 2.50
N SER A 181 6.70 -16.09 1.64
CA SER A 181 7.51 -16.38 0.45
C SER A 181 8.98 -16.60 0.79
N GLU A 182 9.59 -17.56 0.11
CA GLU A 182 11.03 -17.79 0.16
C GLU A 182 11.81 -16.60 -0.41
N GLY A 183 12.67 -15.99 0.40
CA GLY A 183 13.58 -14.93 -0.05
C GLY A 183 12.88 -13.63 -0.42
N ALA A 184 11.78 -13.30 0.26
CA ALA A 184 11.12 -12.00 0.20
C ALA A 184 10.72 -11.56 1.61
N ASN A 185 10.50 -10.26 1.79
CA ASN A 185 9.91 -9.70 3.00
C ASN A 185 8.75 -8.76 2.66
N PRO A 186 7.80 -8.55 3.57
CA PRO A 186 6.67 -7.65 3.35
C PRO A 186 7.08 -6.18 3.27
N VAL A 187 6.21 -5.42 2.60
CA VAL A 187 6.21 -3.96 2.60
C VAL A 187 4.77 -3.49 2.74
N THR A 188 4.54 -2.29 3.29
CA THR A 188 3.24 -1.62 3.25
C THR A 188 3.41 -0.14 2.92
N ALA A 189 2.32 0.55 2.58
CA ALA A 189 2.32 2.01 2.54
C ALA A 189 2.57 2.61 3.94
N VAL A 190 3.13 3.81 3.95
CA VAL A 190 3.26 4.67 5.12
C VAL A 190 2.36 5.86 4.96
N ILE A 191 1.57 6.12 5.98
CA ILE A 191 0.79 7.34 6.09
C ILE A 191 1.28 8.18 7.26
N HIS A 192 1.18 9.49 7.08
CA HIS A 192 1.47 10.47 8.10
C HIS A 192 0.28 11.43 8.18
N PRO A 193 -0.26 11.72 9.37
CA PRO A 193 -1.29 12.74 9.49
C PRO A 193 -0.69 14.10 9.20
N GLU A 194 -1.37 14.90 8.39
CA GLU A 194 -1.06 16.30 8.18
C GLU A 194 -2.04 17.08 9.06
N ILE A 195 -1.52 17.59 10.18
CA ILE A 195 -2.28 18.31 11.20
C ILE A 195 -1.89 19.80 11.10
N PRO A 196 -2.67 20.63 10.40
CA PRO A 196 -2.48 22.07 10.45
C PRO A 196 -2.91 22.57 11.84
N ASP A 197 -1.97 23.12 12.61
CA ASP A 197 -2.21 23.93 13.81
C ASP A 197 -3.18 23.35 14.85
N GLY A 198 -3.01 22.08 15.21
CA GLY A 198 -3.67 21.48 16.38
C GLY A 198 -5.20 21.42 16.31
N LYS A 199 -5.80 21.57 15.13
CA LYS A 199 -7.25 21.44 14.90
C LYS A 199 -7.56 20.15 14.16
N ILE A 200 -8.06 19.17 14.93
CA ILE A 200 -8.36 17.80 14.47
C ILE A 200 -9.38 17.74 13.32
N GLU A 201 -10.21 18.78 13.18
CA GLU A 201 -11.33 18.81 12.23
C GLU A 201 -10.93 19.08 10.76
N ARG A 202 -9.65 19.40 10.48
CA ARG A 202 -9.14 19.62 9.10
C ARG A 202 -7.94 18.76 8.76
N GLU A 203 -7.83 17.61 9.41
CA GLU A 203 -6.74 16.68 9.16
C GLU A 203 -6.99 15.95 7.83
N MET A 204 -5.94 15.81 7.03
CA MET A 204 -5.87 14.80 5.98
C MET A 204 -4.62 13.99 6.28
N PHE A 205 -4.59 12.70 5.93
CA PHE A 205 -3.33 11.99 5.92
C PHE A 205 -2.76 12.01 4.50
N ARG A 206 -1.43 12.01 4.44
CA ARG A 206 -0.68 11.87 3.20
C ARG A 206 0.10 10.56 3.20
N PHE A 207 0.22 9.97 2.02
CA PHE A 207 1.15 8.88 1.78
C PHE A 207 2.57 9.45 1.75
N THR A 208 3.47 8.90 2.57
CA THR A 208 4.84 9.46 2.73
C THR A 208 5.94 8.48 2.30
N GLY A 209 5.56 7.30 1.82
CA GLY A 209 6.47 6.28 1.31
C GLY A 209 6.06 4.88 1.74
N ALA A 210 7.05 4.03 2.03
CA ALA A 210 6.86 2.61 2.29
C ALA A 210 7.54 2.11 3.57
N ALA A 211 6.85 1.24 4.30
CA ALA A 211 7.32 0.59 5.51
C ALA A 211 7.96 -0.75 5.15
N VAL A 212 9.24 -0.90 5.43
CA VAL A 212 10.04 -2.08 5.11
C VAL A 212 10.02 -3.02 6.31
N PHE A 213 9.52 -4.24 6.12
CA PHE A 213 9.50 -5.25 7.17
C PHE A 213 10.67 -6.21 7.02
N LYS A 214 11.07 -6.83 8.12
CA LYS A 214 11.93 -8.01 8.17
C LYS A 214 11.20 -9.08 8.97
N GLY A 215 10.75 -10.14 8.30
CA GLY A 215 9.68 -10.98 8.82
C GLY A 215 8.41 -10.15 9.07
N LEU A 216 7.85 -10.24 10.27
CA LEU A 216 6.65 -9.50 10.69
C LEU A 216 6.96 -8.25 11.55
N LYS A 217 8.21 -7.77 11.52
CA LYS A 217 8.66 -6.59 12.27
C LYS A 217 9.10 -5.47 11.34
N LEU A 218 8.74 -4.24 11.67
CA LEU A 218 9.16 -3.06 10.94
C LEU A 218 10.67 -2.83 11.11
N ALA A 219 11.40 -2.84 10.00
CA ALA A 219 12.83 -2.55 9.96
C ALA A 219 13.10 -1.05 9.75
N GLY A 220 12.27 -0.37 8.96
CA GLY A 220 12.40 1.06 8.71
C GLY A 220 11.51 1.55 7.59
N PHE A 221 11.84 2.73 7.05
CA PHE A 221 11.01 3.43 6.07
C PHE A 221 11.80 3.84 4.83
N LEU A 222 11.13 3.79 3.68
CA LEU A 222 11.53 4.45 2.45
C LEU A 222 10.73 5.74 2.32
N ASN A 223 11.38 6.82 1.90
CA ASN A 223 10.69 8.06 1.49
C ASN A 223 10.03 7.86 0.11
N GLU A 224 9.33 8.89 -0.38
CA GLU A 224 8.62 8.85 -1.66
C GLU A 224 9.51 8.43 -2.84
N LYS A 225 10.67 9.08 -3.03
CA LYS A 225 11.60 8.75 -4.13
C LYS A 225 12.16 7.33 -4.06
N GLU A 226 12.49 6.87 -2.87
CA GLU A 226 12.96 5.49 -2.65
C GLU A 226 11.83 4.48 -2.83
N THR A 227 10.60 4.89 -2.54
CA THR A 227 9.40 4.08 -2.76
C THR A 227 9.10 3.93 -4.24
N ASP A 228 9.27 4.97 -5.04
CA ASP A 228 9.21 4.85 -6.51
C ASP A 228 10.25 3.85 -7.01
N GLY A 229 11.48 3.91 -6.48
CA GLY A 229 12.52 2.91 -6.73
C GLY A 229 12.06 1.48 -6.38
N LEU A 230 11.35 1.30 -5.27
CA LEU A 230 10.79 0.01 -4.88
C LEU A 230 9.66 -0.44 -5.82
N LEU A 231 8.79 0.46 -6.27
CA LEU A 231 7.71 0.15 -7.21
C LEU A 231 8.28 -0.32 -8.56
N TRP A 232 9.35 0.31 -9.05
CA TRP A 232 10.12 -0.16 -10.20
C TRP A 232 10.69 -1.57 -9.96
N LEU A 233 11.37 -1.75 -8.82
CA LEU A 233 12.01 -3.03 -8.48
C LEU A 233 11.02 -4.17 -8.30
N THR A 234 9.81 -3.91 -7.81
CA THR A 234 8.76 -4.93 -7.59
C THR A 234 7.90 -5.15 -8.82
N GLY A 235 8.00 -4.27 -9.83
CA GLY A 235 7.20 -4.33 -11.06
C GLY A 235 5.76 -3.87 -10.83
N ARG A 236 5.55 -3.05 -9.79
CA ARG A 236 4.27 -2.43 -9.46
C ARG A 236 4.15 -1.02 -10.04
N MET A 237 5.28 -0.46 -10.52
CA MET A 237 5.28 0.80 -11.26
C MET A 237 4.37 0.67 -12.49
N GLY A 238 3.47 1.64 -12.67
CA GLY A 238 2.53 1.68 -13.79
C GLY A 238 2.41 3.08 -14.35
N HIS A 239 1.72 3.97 -13.63
CA HIS A 239 1.61 5.38 -13.97
C HIS A 239 2.36 6.22 -12.95
N SER A 240 3.24 7.10 -13.40
CA SER A 240 4.00 7.99 -12.52
C SER A 240 4.43 9.25 -13.26
N ARG A 241 4.73 10.31 -12.50
CA ARG A 241 5.32 11.55 -13.03
C ARG A 241 6.79 11.59 -12.64
N ILE A 242 7.66 11.66 -13.63
CA ILE A 242 9.10 11.66 -13.44
C ILE A 242 9.62 13.03 -13.85
N THR A 243 10.24 13.74 -12.92
CA THR A 243 10.89 15.03 -13.18
C THR A 243 12.39 14.87 -13.09
N ALA A 244 13.11 15.33 -14.11
CA ALA A 244 14.56 15.29 -14.15
C ALA A 244 15.16 16.67 -14.46
N ALA A 245 16.21 17.01 -13.73
CA ALA A 245 17.06 18.14 -14.08
C ALA A 245 17.95 17.76 -15.27
N LEU A 246 18.05 18.66 -16.24
CA LEU A 246 18.90 18.49 -17.42
C LEU A 246 20.36 18.85 -17.09
N PRO A 247 21.33 18.29 -17.83
CA PRO A 247 22.73 18.66 -17.69
C PRO A 247 22.97 20.14 -17.98
N GLU A 248 24.13 20.66 -17.55
CA GLU A 248 24.62 22.00 -17.89
C GLU A 248 23.69 23.17 -17.50
N GLY A 249 22.72 22.91 -16.61
CA GLY A 249 21.77 23.92 -16.16
C GLY A 249 20.71 24.29 -17.20
N TYR A 250 20.47 23.42 -18.19
CA TYR A 250 19.47 23.68 -19.24
C TYR A 250 18.04 23.81 -18.74
N GLY A 251 17.74 23.38 -17.51
CA GLY A 251 16.41 23.45 -16.90
C GLY A 251 15.96 22.07 -16.42
N ASN A 252 14.66 21.81 -16.47
CA ASN A 252 14.10 20.51 -16.13
C ASN A 252 13.04 20.07 -17.14
N VAL A 253 12.78 18.77 -17.13
CA VAL A 253 11.77 18.11 -17.94
C VAL A 253 10.91 17.21 -17.07
N GLY A 254 9.63 17.09 -17.43
CA GLY A 254 8.65 16.22 -16.79
C GLY A 254 8.10 15.20 -17.79
N MET A 255 8.11 13.93 -17.41
CA MET A 255 7.52 12.82 -18.17
C MET A 255 6.35 12.22 -17.41
N VAL A 256 5.25 11.92 -18.11
CA VAL A 256 4.19 11.05 -17.62
C VAL A 256 4.45 9.64 -18.13
N LEU A 257 4.81 8.74 -17.22
CA LEU A 257 5.01 7.32 -17.48
C LEU A 257 3.65 6.62 -17.64
N ILE A 258 3.54 5.80 -18.69
CA ILE A 258 2.29 5.12 -19.06
C ILE A 258 2.45 3.60 -19.00
N GLY A 259 3.66 3.10 -19.26
CA GLY A 259 3.97 1.69 -19.12
C GLY A 259 5.35 1.49 -18.52
N ALA A 260 5.47 0.51 -17.64
CA ALA A 260 6.72 0.11 -17.04
C ALA A 260 6.84 -1.41 -17.00
N GLN A 261 8.05 -1.90 -17.22
CA GLN A 261 8.38 -3.31 -17.11
C GLN A 261 9.71 -3.47 -16.39
N ARG A 262 9.85 -4.59 -15.69
CA ARG A 262 11.11 -4.99 -15.05
C ARG A 262 11.55 -6.37 -15.50
N LYS A 263 12.86 -6.57 -15.54
CA LYS A 263 13.48 -7.89 -15.67
C LYS A 263 14.66 -8.00 -14.71
N ILE A 264 14.59 -8.95 -13.78
CA ILE A 264 15.69 -9.28 -12.86
C ILE A 264 16.27 -10.63 -13.27
N THR A 265 17.56 -10.66 -13.56
CA THR A 265 18.28 -11.87 -14.00
C THR A 265 19.42 -12.18 -13.04
N PHE A 266 19.51 -13.43 -12.58
CA PHE A 266 20.65 -13.89 -11.81
C PHE A 266 21.84 -14.18 -12.73
N MET A 267 23.01 -13.62 -12.44
CA MET A 267 24.22 -13.70 -13.27
C MET A 267 25.41 -14.41 -12.58
N GLY A 268 25.23 -14.93 -11.36
CA GLY A 268 26.36 -15.33 -10.52
C GLY A 268 27.07 -16.62 -10.95
N SER A 269 28.33 -16.49 -11.37
CA SER A 269 29.35 -17.56 -11.45
C SER A 269 30.39 -17.40 -10.31
N GLY A 270 30.90 -18.49 -9.75
CA GLY A 270 32.06 -18.43 -8.82
C GLY A 270 31.81 -17.82 -7.43
N GLY A 271 30.75 -18.21 -6.73
CA GLY A 271 30.56 -17.94 -5.29
C GLY A 271 29.98 -16.57 -4.91
N LYS A 272 30.00 -15.55 -5.78
CA LYS A 272 29.34 -14.26 -5.53
C LYS A 272 27.92 -14.23 -6.12
N VAL A 273 26.97 -13.67 -5.37
CA VAL A 273 25.58 -13.46 -5.83
C VAL A 273 25.52 -12.14 -6.59
N LYS A 274 25.15 -12.23 -7.87
CA LYS A 274 25.03 -11.07 -8.76
C LYS A 274 23.68 -11.07 -9.46
N PHE A 275 23.03 -9.91 -9.52
CA PHE A 275 21.80 -9.69 -10.27
C PHE A 275 21.96 -8.54 -11.25
N ASN A 276 21.33 -8.68 -12.41
CA ASN A 276 21.13 -7.59 -13.33
C ASN A 276 19.64 -7.21 -13.37
N VAL A 277 19.36 -5.92 -13.14
CA VAL A 277 18.03 -5.32 -13.19
C VAL A 277 17.94 -4.45 -14.44
N LEU A 278 17.07 -4.84 -15.36
CA LEU A 278 16.69 -4.01 -16.50
C LEU A 278 15.30 -3.45 -16.26
N LEU A 279 15.20 -2.12 -16.26
CA LEU A 279 13.95 -1.38 -16.18
C LEU A 279 13.69 -0.74 -17.55
N THR A 280 12.51 -0.98 -18.09
CA THR A 280 12.07 -0.40 -19.36
C THR A 280 10.76 0.34 -19.16
N GLY A 281 10.61 1.52 -19.75
CA GLY A 281 9.39 2.29 -19.62
C GLY A 281 9.09 3.14 -20.85
N GLU A 282 7.81 3.43 -21.04
CA GLU A 282 7.30 4.31 -22.08
C GLU A 282 6.46 5.41 -21.45
N GLY A 283 6.62 6.62 -21.96
CA GLY A 283 5.89 7.78 -21.49
C GLY A 283 5.91 8.92 -22.47
N ASP A 284 5.17 9.96 -22.13
CA ASP A 284 5.03 11.16 -22.94
C ASP A 284 5.70 12.31 -22.18
N LEU A 285 6.45 13.14 -22.90
CA LEU A 285 6.99 14.36 -22.34
C LEU A 285 5.83 15.32 -22.09
N PHE A 286 5.63 15.66 -20.82
CA PHE A 286 4.50 16.50 -20.41
C PHE A 286 4.92 17.94 -20.14
N GLU A 287 6.18 18.14 -19.76
CA GLU A 287 6.70 19.46 -19.41
C GLU A 287 8.15 19.62 -19.89
N ASN A 288 8.44 20.78 -20.49
CA ASN A 288 9.77 21.18 -20.90
C ASN A 288 10.06 22.60 -20.40
N ASN A 289 10.55 22.72 -19.16
CA ASN A 289 11.03 23.99 -18.59
C ASN A 289 12.52 24.16 -18.85
N SER A 290 12.94 23.91 -20.09
CA SER A 290 14.33 23.98 -20.49
C SER A 290 14.56 24.85 -21.70
N ARG A 291 15.83 25.00 -22.09
CA ARG A 291 16.23 25.65 -23.34
C ARG A 291 16.26 24.71 -24.54
N LEU A 292 16.06 23.41 -24.34
CA LEU A 292 16.15 22.42 -25.41
C LEU A 292 14.94 22.49 -26.33
N ASP A 293 15.16 22.55 -27.64
CA ASP A 293 14.14 22.18 -28.63
C ASP A 293 14.05 20.66 -28.67
N VAL A 294 12.96 20.12 -28.11
CA VAL A 294 12.76 18.67 -28.01
C VAL A 294 12.24 18.04 -29.31
N SER A 295 11.98 18.83 -30.35
CA SER A 295 11.76 18.32 -31.71
C SER A 295 13.05 17.77 -32.35
N ASN A 296 14.22 18.22 -31.87
CA ASN A 296 15.49 17.65 -32.25
C ASN A 296 15.75 16.33 -31.52
N MET A 297 16.00 15.27 -32.28
CA MET A 297 16.29 13.93 -31.76
C MET A 297 17.49 13.85 -30.80
N GLN A 298 18.51 14.69 -30.99
CA GLN A 298 19.67 14.74 -30.09
C GLN A 298 19.28 15.34 -28.73
N ASN A 299 18.54 16.44 -28.73
CA ASN A 299 18.04 17.09 -27.52
C ASN A 299 17.03 16.21 -26.78
N LEU A 300 16.13 15.55 -27.52
CA LEU A 300 15.21 14.56 -26.95
C LEU A 300 15.97 13.43 -26.24
N ARG A 301 17.08 12.97 -26.82
CA ARG A 301 17.94 11.97 -26.21
C ARG A 301 18.63 12.47 -24.95
N ILE A 302 18.99 13.76 -24.86
CA ILE A 302 19.51 14.38 -23.62
C ILE A 302 18.44 14.33 -22.53
N ALA A 303 17.21 14.75 -22.83
CA ALA A 303 16.08 14.68 -21.90
C ALA A 303 15.80 13.25 -21.43
N GLN A 304 15.76 12.30 -22.35
CA GLN A 304 15.56 10.88 -22.04
C GLN A 304 16.67 10.34 -21.12
N LYS A 305 17.94 10.69 -21.39
CA LYS A 305 19.07 10.28 -20.55
C LYS A 305 19.01 10.87 -19.14
N ALA A 306 18.54 12.11 -19.01
CA ALA A 306 18.33 12.74 -17.71
C ALA A 306 17.24 12.02 -16.90
N LEU A 307 16.11 11.67 -17.54
CA LEU A 307 15.03 10.89 -16.93
C LEU A 307 15.49 9.49 -16.51
N GLU A 308 16.21 8.78 -17.40
CA GLU A 308 16.80 7.47 -17.09
C GLU A 308 17.71 7.53 -15.86
N LYS A 309 18.52 8.59 -15.75
CA LYS A 309 19.44 8.80 -14.63
C LYS A 309 18.71 9.08 -13.32
N GLU A 310 17.62 9.85 -13.34
CA GLU A 310 16.81 10.09 -12.14
C GLU A 310 16.17 8.79 -11.64
N VAL A 311 15.60 7.98 -12.53
CA VAL A 311 15.03 6.66 -12.16
C VAL A 311 16.12 5.73 -11.63
N GLU A 312 17.29 5.69 -12.28
CA GLU A 312 18.42 4.88 -11.82
C GLU A 312 18.84 5.30 -10.41
N LYS A 313 18.89 6.60 -10.13
CA LYS A 313 19.21 7.14 -8.80
C LYS A 313 18.17 6.70 -7.76
N GLN A 314 16.87 6.87 -8.03
CA GLN A 314 15.79 6.45 -7.13
C GLN A 314 15.90 4.96 -6.75
N VAL A 315 16.15 4.11 -7.75
CA VAL A 315 16.31 2.66 -7.57
C VAL A 315 17.57 2.34 -6.77
N ARG A 316 18.70 3.01 -7.04
CA ARG A 316 19.94 2.82 -6.30
C ARG A 316 19.84 3.26 -4.84
N ASP A 317 19.17 4.38 -4.57
CA ASP A 317 18.93 4.88 -3.22
C ASP A 317 18.04 3.89 -2.43
N CYS A 318 17.00 3.36 -3.07
CA CYS A 318 16.17 2.29 -2.53
C CYS A 318 16.98 1.02 -2.22
N LEU A 319 17.74 0.52 -3.20
CA LEU A 319 18.61 -0.67 -3.04
C LEU A 319 19.58 -0.50 -1.88
N PHE A 320 20.21 0.67 -1.77
CA PHE A 320 21.13 0.96 -0.67
C PHE A 320 20.46 0.80 0.69
N LYS A 321 19.26 1.37 0.89
CA LYS A 321 18.53 1.23 2.16
C LYS A 321 18.15 -0.21 2.45
N ILE A 322 17.52 -0.90 1.49
CA ILE A 322 17.02 -2.25 1.74
C ILE A 322 18.16 -3.27 1.91
N GLN A 323 19.29 -3.11 1.19
CA GLN A 323 20.45 -3.99 1.33
C GLN A 323 21.31 -3.66 2.55
N LYS A 324 21.68 -2.40 2.74
CA LYS A 324 22.74 -2.01 3.70
C LYS A 324 22.19 -1.58 5.06
N GLN A 325 21.07 -0.85 5.08
CA GLN A 325 20.48 -0.37 6.33
C GLN A 325 19.53 -1.40 6.95
N TYR A 326 18.55 -1.85 6.18
CA TYR A 326 17.48 -2.72 6.69
C TYR A 326 17.78 -4.21 6.55
N LYS A 327 18.69 -4.58 5.62
CA LYS A 327 19.06 -5.97 5.33
C LYS A 327 17.82 -6.85 5.14
N SER A 328 16.88 -6.33 4.34
CA SER A 328 15.58 -6.94 4.08
C SER A 328 15.28 -6.93 2.59
N ASP A 329 15.04 -8.13 2.04
CA ASP A 329 14.74 -8.31 0.62
C ASP A 329 13.25 -8.08 0.33
N VAL A 330 12.83 -6.82 0.33
CA VAL A 330 11.45 -6.42 -0.03
C VAL A 330 11.24 -6.30 -1.55
N ALA A 331 12.31 -6.37 -2.34
CA ALA A 331 12.26 -6.35 -3.81
C ALA A 331 12.11 -7.75 -4.44
N GLY A 332 12.35 -8.81 -3.64
CA GLY A 332 12.11 -10.21 -4.00
C GLY A 332 13.23 -10.84 -4.84
N PHE A 333 14.49 -10.46 -4.62
CA PHE A 333 15.64 -11.04 -5.32
C PHE A 333 15.84 -12.53 -4.97
N GLY A 334 15.63 -12.90 -3.71
CA GLY A 334 15.68 -14.28 -3.25
C GLY A 334 14.60 -15.12 -3.92
N GLY A 335 13.39 -14.58 -4.07
CA GLY A 335 12.31 -15.19 -4.85
C GLY A 335 12.67 -15.42 -6.33
N VAL A 336 13.39 -14.49 -6.97
CA VAL A 336 13.92 -14.69 -8.34
C VAL A 336 14.89 -15.86 -8.37
N LEU A 337 15.80 -15.96 -7.40
CA LEU A 337 16.78 -17.03 -7.32
C LEU A 337 16.13 -18.38 -7.00
N TYR A 338 15.14 -18.41 -6.11
CA TYR A 338 14.34 -19.58 -5.78
C TYR A 338 13.70 -20.18 -7.04
N ARG A 339 13.07 -19.34 -7.88
CA ARG A 339 12.40 -19.78 -9.11
C ARG A 339 13.37 -20.18 -10.23
N SER A 340 14.44 -19.41 -10.42
CA SER A 340 15.36 -19.61 -11.57
C SER A 340 16.50 -20.60 -11.28
N HIS A 341 16.96 -20.72 -10.03
CA HIS A 341 18.11 -21.53 -9.63
C HIS A 341 17.87 -22.25 -8.29
N PRO A 342 16.87 -23.15 -8.20
CA PRO A 342 16.44 -23.76 -6.94
C PRO A 342 17.54 -24.54 -6.21
N ARG A 343 18.48 -25.17 -6.95
CA ARG A 343 19.63 -25.87 -6.34
C ARG A 343 20.54 -24.90 -5.58
N LYS A 344 20.83 -23.73 -6.17
CA LYS A 344 21.66 -22.69 -5.55
C LYS A 344 20.92 -22.03 -4.38
N TRP A 345 19.61 -21.78 -4.53
CA TRP A 345 18.77 -21.28 -3.44
C TRP A 345 18.86 -22.19 -2.21
N LYS A 346 18.69 -23.51 -2.37
CA LYS A 346 18.77 -24.47 -1.26
C LYS A 346 20.07 -24.37 -0.45
N GLN A 347 21.19 -24.02 -1.10
CA GLN A 347 22.50 -23.88 -0.43
C GLN A 347 22.62 -22.60 0.40
N ILE A 348 21.94 -21.51 -0.02
CA ILE A 348 22.13 -20.19 0.57
C ILE A 348 20.92 -19.67 1.36
N LYS A 349 19.73 -20.28 1.23
CA LYS A 349 18.48 -19.76 1.80
C LYS A 349 18.55 -19.47 3.30
N ASN A 350 19.18 -20.34 4.08
CA ASN A 350 19.35 -20.18 5.53
C ASN A 350 20.34 -19.07 5.90
N LYS A 351 21.07 -18.53 4.92
CA LYS A 351 22.02 -17.43 5.08
C LYS A 351 21.61 -16.22 4.24
N TRP A 352 20.39 -16.20 3.68
CA TRP A 352 19.96 -15.15 2.74
C TRP A 352 20.08 -13.75 3.35
N ASP A 353 19.73 -13.60 4.61
CA ASP A 353 19.89 -12.38 5.40
C ASP A 353 21.32 -11.83 5.48
N LYS A 354 22.33 -12.68 5.27
CA LYS A 354 23.74 -12.30 5.20
C LYS A 354 24.24 -12.16 3.76
N VAL A 355 23.61 -12.87 2.82
CA VAL A 355 24.00 -12.88 1.41
C VAL A 355 23.40 -11.70 0.65
N PHE A 356 22.12 -11.39 0.86
CA PHE A 356 21.42 -10.30 0.19
C PHE A 356 22.08 -8.92 0.40
N PRO A 357 22.51 -8.56 1.63
CA PRO A 357 23.23 -7.30 1.85
C PRO A 357 24.51 -7.18 1.01
N GLU A 358 25.18 -8.29 0.68
CA GLU A 358 26.45 -8.31 -0.07
C GLU A 358 26.27 -8.65 -1.55
N ALA A 359 25.03 -8.85 -2.01
CA ALA A 359 24.74 -9.14 -3.40
C ALA A 359 25.06 -7.92 -4.28
N GLU A 360 25.73 -8.16 -5.41
CA GLU A 360 26.02 -7.13 -6.41
C GLU A 360 24.80 -6.99 -7.33
N ILE A 361 24.23 -5.79 -7.37
CA ILE A 361 23.02 -5.50 -8.16
C ILE A 361 23.36 -4.39 -9.15
N THR A 362 23.39 -4.73 -10.43
CA THR A 362 23.53 -3.75 -11.52
C THR A 362 22.16 -3.33 -12.00
N VAL A 363 21.98 -2.02 -12.23
CA VAL A 363 20.71 -1.44 -12.68
C VAL A 363 20.96 -0.75 -14.02
N ALA A 364 20.09 -1.03 -14.99
CA ALA A 364 20.04 -0.33 -16.26
C ALA A 364 18.60 0.12 -16.52
N VAL A 365 18.44 1.40 -16.85
CA VAL A 365 17.13 1.99 -17.17
C VAL A 365 17.12 2.37 -18.65
N LYS A 366 16.01 2.04 -19.34
CA LYS A 366 15.75 2.46 -20.72
C LYS A 366 14.35 3.05 -20.76
N LEU A 367 14.26 4.35 -20.95
CA LEU A 367 12.98 5.02 -21.16
C LEU A 367 12.81 5.33 -22.63
N ASN A 368 11.58 5.42 -23.10
CA ASN A 368 11.25 5.87 -24.44
C ASN A 368 10.19 6.96 -24.35
N LEU A 369 10.50 8.14 -24.90
CA LEU A 369 9.55 9.23 -25.06
C LEU A 369 8.81 9.04 -26.39
N ARG A 370 7.49 8.85 -26.32
CA ARG A 370 6.66 8.58 -27.51
C ARG A 370 6.16 9.86 -28.16
N ASP A 371 5.87 10.87 -27.33
CA ASP A 371 5.37 12.18 -27.73
C ASP A 371 6.10 13.28 -26.96
N THR A 372 6.29 14.42 -27.60
CA THR A 372 6.87 15.64 -27.03
C THR A 372 5.84 16.73 -26.74
N GLY A 373 4.56 16.44 -27.00
CA GLY A 373 3.47 17.41 -26.94
C GLY A 373 3.38 18.26 -28.22
N VAL A 374 2.62 19.35 -28.14
CA VAL A 374 2.22 20.16 -29.32
C VAL A 374 3.34 21.11 -29.80
N ALA A 375 4.26 21.50 -28.92
CA ALA A 375 5.36 22.41 -29.24
C ALA A 375 6.72 21.75 -28.95
N GLY A 376 7.62 21.76 -29.92
CA GLY A 376 9.01 21.34 -29.77
C GLY A 376 9.87 22.38 -29.03
N PRO A 377 10.01 23.59 -29.58
CA PRO A 377 10.78 24.65 -28.93
C PRO A 377 10.02 25.29 -27.75
N PRO A 378 10.74 25.73 -26.70
CA PRO A 378 10.14 26.51 -25.62
C PRO A 378 9.57 27.83 -26.14
N LEU A 379 8.24 28.01 -26.07
CA LEU A 379 7.54 29.17 -26.64
C LEU A 379 7.88 30.50 -25.95
N GLN A 380 8.35 30.44 -24.70
CA GLN A 380 8.71 31.60 -23.88
C GLN A 380 10.10 32.16 -24.17
N LEU A 381 10.94 31.47 -24.96
CA LEU A 381 12.33 31.85 -25.23
C LEU A 381 12.50 32.48 -26.62
N LYS A 382 13.45 33.40 -26.76
CA LYS A 382 13.87 33.89 -28.08
C LYS A 382 14.73 32.82 -28.77
N GLU A 383 14.74 32.81 -30.10
CA GLU A 383 15.46 31.82 -30.91
C GLU A 383 16.95 31.65 -30.54
N LYS A 384 17.62 32.75 -30.15
CA LYS A 384 19.04 32.73 -29.72
C LYS A 384 19.27 32.07 -28.35
N GLU A 385 18.21 31.90 -27.56
CA GLU A 385 18.25 31.30 -26.22
C GLU A 385 17.90 29.81 -26.25
N ILE A 386 17.44 29.31 -27.42
CA ILE A 386 17.08 27.91 -27.64
C ILE A 386 18.34 27.13 -28.05
N VAL A 387 18.51 25.98 -27.42
CA VAL A 387 19.50 24.98 -27.78
C VAL A 387 18.86 24.06 -28.81
N ASN A 388 19.31 24.19 -30.06
CA ASN A 388 18.81 23.44 -31.21
C ASN A 388 19.48 22.09 -31.38
#